data_AF-X0V889-F1
#
_entry.id   AF-X0V889-F1
#
_cell.length_a   1.000
_cell.length_b   1.000
_cell.length_c   1.000
_cell.angle_alpha   90.00
_cell.angle_beta   90.00
_cell.angle_gamma   90.00
#
_symmetry.space_group_name_H-M   'P 1'
#
loop_
_entity.id
_entity.type
_entity.pdbx_description
1 polymer ?
#
loop_
_entity_poly.entity_id
_entity_poly.type
_entity_poly.pdbx_seq_one_letter_code
_entity_poly.pdbx_strand_id
1 'polypeptide(L)'
;GTKKGERVDYAILKDEKPIMLFECKRYGSDLGKEEGSQLYRYFSVTEARFAVLTDGVIYRFYSDLDQPNKMDAKPFLEFNVLDFEEALVEELKKFSKSSFDLEEILATASELKYTREIKKILAEEWSNPSGDFVRFFASQVYSGHKTQTVMQQFHPITKSAFHQFVSDRISDRLKSALAEETATASGRIQQEPAGPTQEGAEGQEEDGGIAARQEELQGYYVVKAILREVIDPKRLWMREQKSYCAILLDNTNHKPICRLHFNTPRKHLGLFD
;
A
#
# COMPACT_ATOMS: atom_id res chain seq x y z
N GLY A 1 -11.78 38.24 -0.63
CA GLY A 1 -10.84 38.30 -1.77
C GLY A 1 -10.88 39.65 -2.45
N THR A 2 -9.98 39.88 -3.42
CA THR A 2 -9.88 41.11 -4.25
C THR A 2 -11.11 41.36 -5.14
N LYS A 3 -11.99 40.36 -5.31
CA LYS A 3 -13.34 40.55 -5.85
C LYS A 3 -14.34 40.76 -4.71
N LYS A 4 -15.14 41.82 -4.82
CA LYS A 4 -16.18 42.18 -3.85
C LYS A 4 -17.23 41.05 -3.79
N GLY A 5 -17.38 40.42 -2.63
CA GLY A 5 -18.44 39.44 -2.37
C GLY A 5 -18.10 37.96 -2.59
N GLU A 6 -16.84 37.59 -2.89
CA GLU A 6 -16.45 36.18 -2.82
C GLU A 6 -16.68 35.63 -1.39
N ARG A 7 -16.81 34.32 -1.19
CA ARG A 7 -16.91 33.71 0.15
C ARG A 7 -16.13 32.39 0.15
N VAL A 8 -15.82 31.83 1.30
CA VAL A 8 -15.50 30.40 1.42
C VAL A 8 -16.73 29.69 1.94
N ASP A 9 -16.87 28.39 1.66
CA ASP A 9 -18.06 27.64 2.10
C ASP A 9 -18.09 27.49 3.61
N TYR A 10 -16.96 27.10 4.21
CA TYR A 10 -16.84 26.98 5.66
C TYR A 10 -15.49 27.49 6.16
N ALA A 11 -15.46 27.85 7.44
CA ALA A 11 -14.22 28.15 8.16
C ALA A 11 -14.30 27.58 9.58
N ILE A 12 -13.20 27.02 10.05
CA ILE A 12 -13.03 26.68 11.47
C ILE A 12 -12.41 27.88 12.16
N LEU A 13 -13.07 28.33 13.22
CA LEU A 13 -12.66 29.47 14.04
C LEU A 13 -12.13 28.99 15.39
N LYS A 14 -10.98 29.52 15.81
CA LYS A 14 -10.42 29.42 17.16
C LYS A 14 -10.18 30.85 17.65
N ASP A 15 -10.72 31.19 18.82
CA ASP A 15 -10.65 32.56 19.38
C ASP A 15 -11.12 33.63 18.39
N GLU A 16 -12.24 33.36 17.71
CA GLU A 16 -12.85 34.20 16.65
C GLU A 16 -11.98 34.43 15.41
N LYS A 17 -10.80 33.80 15.33
CA LYS A 17 -9.89 33.86 14.19
C LYS A 17 -9.99 32.62 13.31
N PRO A 18 -9.99 32.77 11.98
CA PRO A 18 -10.02 31.63 11.07
C PRO A 18 -8.69 30.88 11.14
N ILE A 19 -8.73 29.61 11.51
CA ILE A 19 -7.56 28.73 11.53
C ILE A 19 -7.51 27.80 10.31
N MET A 20 -8.66 27.49 9.73
CA MET A 20 -8.79 26.62 8.56
C MET A 20 -9.96 27.05 7.68
N LEU A 21 -9.74 27.07 6.36
CA LEU A 21 -10.76 27.38 5.36
C LEU A 21 -11.18 26.13 4.59
N PHE A 22 -12.43 26.05 4.17
CA PHE A 22 -12.96 24.94 3.40
C PHE A 22 -13.65 25.45 2.13
N GLU A 23 -13.34 24.79 1.02
CA GLU A 23 -14.05 24.91 -0.25
C GLU A 23 -14.57 23.52 -0.63
N CYS A 24 -15.88 23.43 -0.86
CA CYS A 24 -16.59 22.21 -1.17
C CYS A 24 -17.02 22.21 -2.63
N LYS A 25 -16.75 21.11 -3.33
CA LYS A 25 -17.19 20.84 -4.69
C LYS A 25 -18.20 19.72 -4.70
N ARG A 26 -18.89 19.58 -5.83
CA ARG A 26 -19.82 18.46 -6.02
C ARG A 26 -19.03 17.15 -6.06
N TYR A 27 -19.57 16.10 -5.45
CA TYR A 27 -19.02 14.74 -5.56
C TYR A 27 -18.65 14.35 -6.99
N GLY A 28 -17.44 13.81 -7.16
CA GLY A 28 -16.88 13.39 -8.45
C GLY A 28 -16.27 14.53 -9.27
N SER A 29 -16.16 15.73 -8.71
CA SER A 29 -15.46 16.84 -9.36
C SER A 29 -13.94 16.60 -9.34
N ASP A 30 -13.27 16.97 -10.44
CA ASP A 30 -11.81 16.92 -10.52
C ASP A 30 -11.20 18.08 -9.72
N LEU A 31 -10.80 17.78 -8.48
CA LEU A 31 -10.16 18.74 -7.57
C LEU A 31 -8.78 19.24 -8.05
N GLY A 32 -8.25 18.72 -9.16
CA GLY A 32 -6.95 19.11 -9.74
C GLY A 32 -7.04 20.25 -10.77
N LYS A 33 -8.22 20.54 -11.32
CA LYS A 33 -8.45 21.71 -12.20
C LYS A 33 -8.65 22.97 -11.37
N GLU A 34 -8.51 24.15 -11.99
CA GLU A 34 -8.44 25.52 -11.41
C GLU A 34 -9.58 25.98 -10.46
N GLU A 35 -10.31 25.07 -9.84
CA GLU A 35 -11.41 25.36 -8.92
C GLU A 35 -10.94 25.77 -7.51
N GLY A 36 -9.63 25.65 -7.22
CA GLY A 36 -8.99 26.19 -6.01
C GLY A 36 -8.73 27.70 -6.04
N SER A 37 -9.01 28.39 -7.15
CA SER A 37 -8.70 29.81 -7.29
C SER A 37 -9.40 30.70 -6.25
N GLN A 38 -10.61 30.31 -5.81
CA GLN A 38 -11.35 31.00 -4.75
C GLN A 38 -10.72 30.77 -3.38
N LEU A 39 -10.39 29.52 -3.05
CA LEU A 39 -9.70 29.15 -1.83
C LEU A 39 -8.33 29.86 -1.72
N TYR A 40 -7.57 29.91 -2.82
CA TYR A 40 -6.27 30.60 -2.89
C TYR A 40 -6.40 32.11 -2.63
N ARG A 41 -7.37 32.77 -3.29
CA ARG A 41 -7.63 34.20 -3.10
C ARG A 41 -8.10 34.53 -1.68
N TYR A 42 -8.79 33.61 -1.02
CA TYR A 42 -9.21 33.78 0.36
C TYR A 42 -8.07 33.56 1.35
N PHE A 43 -7.31 32.48 1.16
CA PHE A 43 -6.19 32.13 2.00
C PHE A 43 -5.16 33.27 2.10
N SER A 44 -4.87 33.95 0.99
CA SER A 44 -3.91 35.07 0.97
C SER A 44 -4.34 36.34 1.72
N VAL A 45 -5.61 36.45 2.13
CA VAL A 45 -6.17 37.63 2.81
C VAL A 45 -6.74 37.32 4.19
N THR A 46 -6.51 36.12 4.72
CA THR A 46 -6.93 35.70 6.08
C THR A 46 -5.72 35.28 6.91
N GLU A 47 -5.91 35.18 8.23
CA GLU A 47 -4.91 34.63 9.15
C GLU A 47 -4.87 33.09 9.16
N ALA A 48 -5.66 32.44 8.30
CA ALA A 48 -5.76 30.99 8.27
C ALA A 48 -4.45 30.39 7.73
N ARG A 49 -3.97 29.35 8.42
CA ARG A 49 -2.74 28.63 8.06
C ARG A 49 -3.02 27.35 7.29
N PHE A 50 -4.28 26.92 7.26
CA PHE A 50 -4.72 25.70 6.59
C PHE A 50 -5.92 25.95 5.67
N ALA A 51 -5.97 25.20 4.59
CA ALA A 51 -7.08 25.20 3.63
C ALA A 51 -7.43 23.76 3.24
N VAL A 52 -8.70 23.50 3.02
CA VAL A 52 -9.20 22.19 2.61
C VAL A 52 -10.06 22.35 1.36
N LEU A 53 -9.72 21.60 0.32
CA LEU A 53 -10.56 21.46 -0.88
C LEU A 53 -11.12 20.03 -0.90
N THR A 54 -12.44 19.90 -1.02
CA THR A 54 -13.08 18.58 -0.97
C THR A 54 -14.25 18.45 -1.93
N ASP A 55 -14.52 17.24 -2.41
CA ASP A 55 -15.77 16.88 -3.12
C ASP A 55 -16.76 16.09 -2.22
N GLY A 56 -16.46 16.00 -0.92
CA GLY A 56 -17.18 15.22 0.07
C GLY A 56 -16.61 13.81 0.30
N VAL A 57 -15.79 13.28 -0.62
CA VAL A 57 -15.12 11.97 -0.48
C VAL A 57 -13.62 12.15 -0.33
N ILE A 58 -13.00 12.95 -1.20
CA ILE A 58 -11.58 13.28 -1.15
C ILE A 58 -11.41 14.63 -0.45
N TYR A 59 -10.52 14.70 0.52
CA TYR A 59 -10.16 15.91 1.27
C TYR A 59 -8.68 16.22 1.04
N ARG A 60 -8.39 17.33 0.37
CA ARG A 60 -7.03 17.80 0.13
C ARG A 60 -6.69 18.95 1.06
N PHE A 61 -5.70 18.74 1.93
CA PHE A 61 -5.25 19.72 2.90
C PHE A 61 -4.03 20.48 2.39
N TYR A 62 -4.09 21.80 2.49
CA TYR A 62 -3.07 22.74 2.06
C TYR A 62 -2.62 23.59 3.25
N SER A 63 -1.35 23.97 3.21
CA SER A 63 -0.67 24.82 4.17
C SER A 63 -0.01 25.99 3.44
N ASP A 64 0.74 26.81 4.16
CA ASP A 64 1.62 27.86 3.64
C ASP A 64 3.08 27.64 4.05
N LEU A 65 3.53 26.38 3.93
CA LEU A 65 4.88 25.97 4.31
C LEU A 65 5.93 26.56 3.37
N ASP A 66 5.59 26.75 2.09
CA ASP A 66 6.54 27.25 1.10
C ASP A 66 6.76 28.77 1.24
N GLN A 67 5.67 29.52 1.46
CA GLN A 67 5.70 30.98 1.62
C GLN A 67 4.61 31.41 2.62
N PRO A 68 4.93 32.19 3.67
CA PRO A 68 3.94 32.65 4.63
C PRO A 68 2.76 33.36 3.97
N ASN A 69 1.53 33.03 4.42
CA ASN A 69 0.27 33.59 3.92
C ASN A 69 0.02 33.33 2.42
N LYS A 70 0.66 32.30 1.86
CA LYS A 70 0.44 31.87 0.48
C LYS A 70 0.23 30.37 0.47
N MET A 71 -0.97 29.96 0.07
CA MET A 71 -1.31 28.54 -0.01
C MET A 71 -0.34 27.81 -0.94
N ASP A 72 0.19 26.69 -0.47
CA ASP A 72 1.06 25.80 -1.23
C ASP A 72 0.33 25.29 -2.49
N ALA A 73 1.06 25.13 -3.58
CA ALA A 73 0.48 24.68 -4.85
C ALA A 73 0.01 23.22 -4.83
N LYS A 74 0.59 22.41 -3.95
CA LYS A 74 0.26 20.99 -3.76
C LYS A 74 -0.27 20.79 -2.35
N PRO A 75 -1.27 19.93 -2.14
CA PRO A 75 -1.69 19.57 -0.79
C PRO A 75 -0.56 18.84 -0.08
N PHE A 76 -0.46 18.93 1.25
CA PHE A 76 0.48 18.11 2.03
C PHE A 76 -0.15 16.77 2.48
N LEU A 77 -1.48 16.72 2.57
CA LEU A 77 -2.25 15.54 2.93
C LEU A 77 -3.46 15.39 2.00
N GLU A 78 -3.72 14.18 1.54
CA GLU A 78 -4.96 13.81 0.84
C GLU A 78 -5.59 12.65 1.61
N PHE A 79 -6.86 12.79 1.96
CA PHE A 79 -7.62 11.79 2.70
C PHE A 79 -8.87 11.38 1.93
N ASN A 80 -9.02 10.09 1.66
CA ASN A 80 -10.19 9.52 1.01
C ASN A 80 -11.02 8.79 2.06
N VAL A 81 -12.22 9.30 2.36
CA VAL A 81 -13.09 8.73 3.41
C VAL A 81 -13.57 7.30 3.10
N LEU A 82 -13.48 6.87 1.84
CA LEU A 82 -13.85 5.52 1.40
C LEU A 82 -12.66 4.55 1.35
N ASP A 83 -11.44 5.08 1.39
CA ASP A 83 -10.19 4.30 1.29
C ASP A 83 -9.06 5.05 2.01
N PHE A 84 -8.90 4.78 3.31
CA PHE A 84 -7.90 5.43 4.15
C PHE A 84 -7.10 4.43 4.98
N GLU A 85 -5.89 4.83 5.34
CA GLU A 85 -5.07 4.13 6.32
C GLU A 85 -5.37 4.67 7.73
N GLU A 86 -5.46 3.79 8.72
CA GLU A 86 -5.74 4.18 10.13
C GLU A 86 -4.71 5.21 10.66
N ALA A 87 -3.46 5.11 10.21
CA ALA A 87 -2.42 6.07 10.57
C ALA A 87 -2.77 7.50 10.15
N LEU A 88 -3.45 7.70 9.01
CA LEU A 88 -3.88 9.03 8.56
C LEU A 88 -5.02 9.58 9.42
N VAL A 89 -5.83 8.71 10.04
CA VAL A 89 -6.90 9.13 10.96
C VAL A 89 -6.31 9.77 12.22
N GLU A 90 -5.24 9.19 12.77
CA GLU A 90 -4.54 9.77 13.91
C GLU A 90 -3.97 11.16 13.58
N GLU A 91 -3.42 11.33 12.37
CA GLU A 91 -2.97 12.65 11.92
C GLU A 91 -4.12 13.65 11.76
N LEU A 92 -5.27 13.21 11.22
CA LEU A 92 -6.44 14.07 11.07
C LEU A 92 -7.03 14.57 12.40
N LYS A 93 -6.95 13.76 13.48
CA LYS A 93 -7.45 14.17 14.80
C LYS A 93 -6.76 15.44 15.32
N LYS A 94 -5.51 15.68 14.94
CA LYS A 94 -4.76 16.90 15.30
C LYS A 94 -5.39 18.17 14.72
N PHE A 95 -6.07 18.06 13.57
CA PHE A 95 -6.78 19.19 12.94
C PHE A 95 -8.14 19.51 13.59
N SER A 96 -8.59 18.73 14.57
CA SER A 96 -9.82 19.03 15.31
C SER A 96 -9.65 20.29 16.18
N LYS A 97 -10.73 21.06 16.34
CA LYS A 97 -10.69 22.33 17.09
C LYS A 97 -10.16 22.18 18.53
N SER A 98 -10.46 21.07 19.21
CA SER A 98 -10.03 20.80 20.59
C SER A 98 -8.54 20.47 20.70
N SER A 99 -7.95 19.88 19.67
CA SER A 99 -6.56 19.41 19.65
C SER A 99 -5.65 20.29 18.79
N PHE A 100 -6.17 21.40 18.26
CA PHE A 100 -5.47 22.23 17.29
C PHE A 100 -4.26 22.94 17.92
N ASP A 101 -3.07 22.48 17.54
CA ASP A 101 -1.79 23.13 17.79
C ASP A 101 -1.14 23.51 16.45
N LEU A 102 -0.94 24.80 16.23
CA LEU A 102 -0.45 25.29 14.94
C LEU A 102 0.99 24.80 14.65
N GLU A 103 1.87 24.83 15.66
CA GLU A 103 3.28 24.49 15.46
C GLU A 103 3.44 22.99 15.21
N GLU A 104 2.75 22.15 16.00
CA GLU A 104 2.77 20.69 15.83
C GLU A 104 2.20 20.27 14.47
N ILE A 105 1.08 20.86 14.06
CA ILE A 105 0.44 20.54 12.79
C ILE A 105 1.30 20.98 11.61
N LEU A 106 1.95 22.15 11.67
CA LEU A 106 2.86 22.60 10.60
C LEU A 106 4.10 21.69 10.48
N ALA A 107 4.67 21.25 11.60
CA ALA A 107 5.77 20.29 11.60
C ALA A 107 5.35 18.96 10.96
N THR A 108 4.21 18.42 11.40
CA THR A 108 3.60 17.20 10.86
C THR A 108 3.30 17.35 9.36
N ALA A 109 2.72 18.48 8.93
CA ALA A 109 2.40 18.76 7.54
C ALA A 109 3.67 18.77 6.66
N SER A 110 4.77 19.30 7.16
CA SER A 110 6.06 19.29 6.47
C SER A 110 6.56 17.86 6.24
N GLU A 111 6.53 17.03 7.29
CA GLU A 111 6.92 15.61 7.20
C GLU A 111 6.03 14.83 6.23
N LEU A 112 4.71 15.01 6.30
CA LEU A 112 3.74 14.38 5.40
C LEU A 112 3.97 14.79 3.95
N LYS A 113 4.18 16.10 3.69
CA LYS A 113 4.48 16.64 2.35
C LYS A 113 5.70 15.97 1.76
N TYR A 114 6.82 15.97 2.47
CA TYR A 114 8.07 15.40 1.95
C TYR A 114 8.02 13.87 1.84
N THR A 115 7.40 13.18 2.80
CA THR A 115 7.22 11.73 2.74
C THR A 115 6.42 11.34 1.50
N ARG A 116 5.34 12.06 1.18
CA ARG A 116 4.54 11.78 -0.03
C ARG A 116 5.34 12.01 -1.31
N GLU A 117 6.03 13.15 -1.43
CA GLU A 117 6.82 13.44 -2.64
C GLU A 117 7.98 12.42 -2.80
N ILE A 118 8.63 12.01 -1.71
CA ILE A 118 9.66 10.97 -1.72
C ILE A 118 9.06 9.62 -2.15
N LYS A 119 7.92 9.20 -1.58
CA LYS A 119 7.23 7.96 -1.98
C LYS A 119 6.89 7.97 -3.47
N LYS A 120 6.44 9.11 -4.00
CA LYS A 120 6.15 9.29 -5.42
C LYS A 120 7.42 9.12 -6.28
N ILE A 121 8.52 9.78 -5.90
CA ILE A 121 9.80 9.64 -6.59
C ILE A 121 10.26 8.17 -6.55
N LEU A 122 10.19 7.50 -5.40
CA LEU A 122 10.56 6.09 -5.28
C LEU A 122 9.72 5.19 -6.21
N ALA A 123 8.43 5.45 -6.36
CA ALA A 123 7.57 4.72 -7.28
C ALA A 123 7.94 4.99 -8.76
N GLU A 124 8.27 6.24 -9.10
CA GLU A 124 8.77 6.60 -10.43
C GLU A 124 10.10 5.91 -10.74
N GLU A 125 11.06 5.97 -9.80
CA GLU A 125 12.36 5.30 -9.89
C GLU A 125 12.24 3.78 -9.99
N TRP A 126 11.25 3.20 -9.30
CA TRP A 126 10.92 1.77 -9.41
C TRP A 126 10.48 1.39 -10.82
N SER A 127 9.55 2.13 -11.40
CA SER A 127 9.03 1.85 -12.75
C SER A 127 10.02 2.22 -13.86
N ASN A 128 10.71 3.34 -13.72
CA ASN A 128 11.63 3.88 -14.72
C ASN A 128 12.76 4.67 -14.05
N PRO A 129 13.87 3.99 -13.67
CA PRO A 129 15.02 4.62 -13.05
C PRO A 129 15.55 5.85 -13.80
N SER A 130 15.73 6.97 -13.10
CA SER A 130 16.33 8.16 -13.66
C SER A 130 17.83 7.99 -13.87
N GLY A 131 18.42 8.80 -14.76
CA GLY A 131 19.86 8.78 -15.00
C GLY A 131 20.69 9.08 -13.74
N ASP A 132 20.16 9.90 -12.82
CA ASP A 132 20.83 10.23 -11.56
C ASP A 132 20.77 9.07 -10.57
N PHE A 133 19.64 8.36 -10.49
CA PHE A 133 19.51 7.16 -9.67
C PHE A 133 20.41 6.03 -10.17
N VAL A 134 20.45 5.80 -11.48
CA VAL A 134 21.40 4.84 -12.09
C VAL A 134 22.85 5.25 -11.81
N ARG A 135 23.15 6.55 -11.86
CA ARG A 135 24.52 7.06 -11.63
C ARG A 135 24.95 6.84 -10.20
N PHE A 136 24.03 7.01 -9.25
CA PHE A 136 24.27 6.75 -7.84
C PHE A 136 24.77 5.32 -7.62
N PHE A 137 24.05 4.29 -8.11
CA PHE A 137 24.49 2.90 -7.96
C PHE A 137 25.77 2.59 -8.74
N ALA A 138 25.84 3.01 -10.01
CA ALA A 138 27.02 2.80 -10.83
C ALA A 138 28.29 3.39 -10.19
N SER A 139 28.17 4.52 -9.49
CA SER A 139 29.30 5.15 -8.80
C SER A 139 29.89 4.31 -7.66
N GLN A 140 29.07 3.46 -7.03
CA GLN A 140 29.47 2.63 -5.90
C GLN A 140 30.00 1.26 -6.30
N VAL A 141 29.56 0.72 -7.44
CA VAL A 141 29.91 -0.65 -7.85
C VAL A 141 30.85 -0.70 -9.06
N TYR A 142 30.96 0.37 -9.83
CA TYR A 142 31.83 0.46 -11.01
C TYR A 142 32.99 1.43 -10.79
N SER A 143 34.21 0.89 -10.82
CA SER A 143 35.45 1.63 -10.61
C SER A 143 35.92 2.42 -11.84
N GLY A 144 35.42 2.08 -13.03
CA GLY A 144 35.79 2.76 -14.28
C GLY A 144 35.11 4.12 -14.48
N HIS A 145 35.45 4.79 -15.59
CA HIS A 145 34.82 6.03 -15.99
C HIS A 145 33.34 5.82 -16.34
N LYS A 146 32.45 6.64 -15.78
CA LYS A 146 31.01 6.57 -15.99
C LYS A 146 30.62 7.25 -17.32
N THR A 147 31.05 6.66 -18.42
CA THR A 147 30.71 7.13 -19.77
C THR A 147 29.22 6.90 -20.05
N GLN A 148 28.67 7.56 -21.07
CA GLN A 148 27.28 7.36 -21.48
C GLN A 148 26.97 5.90 -21.82
N THR A 149 27.91 5.19 -22.44
CA THR A 149 27.78 3.75 -22.74
C THR A 149 27.66 2.91 -21.48
N VAL A 150 28.49 3.19 -20.47
CA VAL A 150 28.40 2.50 -19.17
C VAL A 150 27.06 2.81 -18.50
N MET A 151 26.63 4.07 -18.49
CA MET A 151 25.34 4.48 -17.94
C MET A 151 24.15 3.79 -18.62
N GLN A 152 24.20 3.61 -19.94
CA GLN A 152 23.18 2.87 -20.71
C GLN A 152 23.14 1.38 -20.35
N GLN A 153 24.30 0.76 -20.08
CA GLN A 153 24.36 -0.62 -19.61
C GLN A 153 23.82 -0.77 -18.18
N PHE A 154 24.12 0.20 -17.31
CA PHE A 154 23.69 0.18 -15.91
C PHE A 154 22.20 0.44 -15.72
N HIS A 155 21.53 1.10 -16.67
CA HIS A 155 20.10 1.40 -16.57
C HIS A 155 19.22 0.14 -16.43
N PRO A 156 19.25 -0.84 -17.36
CA PRO A 156 18.46 -2.07 -17.21
C PRO A 156 18.89 -2.91 -16.00
N ILE A 157 20.18 -2.90 -15.64
CA ILE A 157 20.69 -3.60 -14.46
C ILE A 157 20.09 -3.00 -13.17
N THR A 158 20.11 -1.67 -13.04
CA THR A 158 19.55 -0.94 -11.89
C THR A 158 18.06 -1.22 -11.77
N LYS A 159 17.32 -1.15 -12.89
CA LYS A 159 15.89 -1.47 -12.90
C LYS A 159 15.62 -2.89 -12.41
N SER A 160 16.31 -3.88 -12.99
CA SER A 160 16.12 -5.29 -12.61
C SER A 160 16.49 -5.55 -11.15
N ALA A 161 17.62 -5.01 -10.68
CA ALA A 161 18.07 -5.18 -9.31
C ALA A 161 17.13 -4.53 -8.30
N PHE A 162 16.61 -3.32 -8.60
CA PHE A 162 15.64 -2.67 -7.74
C PHE A 162 14.37 -3.51 -7.65
N HIS A 163 13.82 -3.96 -8.80
CA HIS A 163 12.66 -4.84 -8.86
C HIS A 163 12.82 -6.10 -8.01
N GLN A 164 13.92 -6.82 -8.22
CA GLN A 164 14.21 -8.05 -7.50
C GLN A 164 14.33 -7.80 -5.99
N PHE A 165 15.05 -6.75 -5.58
CA PHE A 165 15.26 -6.44 -4.16
C PHE A 165 13.95 -6.28 -3.39
N VAL A 166 12.98 -5.50 -3.90
CA VAL A 166 11.72 -5.30 -3.17
C VAL A 166 10.84 -6.55 -3.24
N SER A 167 10.84 -7.28 -4.36
CA SER A 167 10.15 -8.58 -4.46
C SER A 167 10.66 -9.59 -3.44
N ASP A 168 11.97 -9.63 -3.21
CA ASP A 168 12.60 -10.47 -2.19
C ASP A 168 12.16 -10.01 -0.79
N ARG A 169 12.15 -8.69 -0.50
CA ARG A 169 11.66 -8.15 0.79
C ARG A 169 10.20 -8.48 1.08
N ILE A 170 9.34 -8.41 0.07
CA ILE A 170 7.92 -8.79 0.21
C ILE A 170 7.83 -10.29 0.52
N SER A 171 8.59 -11.11 -0.20
CA SER A 171 8.64 -12.57 -0.02
C SER A 171 9.15 -12.95 1.37
N ASP A 172 10.19 -12.28 1.88
CA ASP A 172 10.74 -12.50 3.21
C ASP A 172 9.75 -12.13 4.31
N ARG A 173 9.04 -11.00 4.15
CA ARG A 173 8.00 -10.57 5.10
C ARG A 173 6.83 -11.55 5.13
N LEU A 174 6.41 -12.05 3.97
CA LEU A 174 5.40 -13.11 3.87
C LEU A 174 5.86 -14.37 4.60
N LYS A 175 7.05 -14.90 4.27
CA LYS A 175 7.63 -16.09 4.93
C LYS A 175 7.72 -15.93 6.45
N SER A 176 8.09 -14.74 6.92
CA SER A 176 8.20 -14.45 8.36
C SER A 176 6.84 -14.45 9.05
N ALA A 177 5.82 -13.82 8.45
CA ALA A 177 4.46 -13.85 8.96
C ALA A 177 3.86 -15.28 9.00
N LEU A 178 4.17 -16.10 7.98
CA LEU A 178 3.82 -17.52 7.94
C LEU A 178 4.52 -18.31 9.07
N ALA A 179 5.79 -18.01 9.36
CA ALA A 179 6.56 -18.67 10.41
C ALA A 179 6.03 -18.34 11.82
N GLU A 180 5.55 -17.12 12.04
CA GLU A 180 4.89 -16.72 13.30
C GLU A 180 3.51 -17.39 13.48
N GLU A 181 2.73 -17.56 12.39
CA GLU A 181 1.50 -18.35 12.41
C GLU A 181 1.75 -19.84 12.71
N THR A 182 2.88 -20.40 12.25
CA THR A 182 3.24 -21.81 12.53
C THR A 182 3.84 -22.01 13.93
N ALA A 183 4.64 -21.07 14.43
CA ALA A 183 5.17 -21.12 15.81
C ALA A 183 4.07 -21.02 16.88
N THR A 184 2.98 -20.28 16.60
CA THR A 184 1.79 -20.23 17.48
C THR A 184 0.91 -21.49 17.38
N ALA A 185 1.03 -22.27 16.29
CA ALA A 185 0.35 -23.56 16.11
C ALA A 185 1.14 -24.75 16.70
N SER A 186 2.45 -24.63 16.92
CA SER A 186 3.31 -25.73 17.43
C SER A 186 3.26 -25.96 18.95
N GLY A 187 2.41 -25.26 19.70
CA GLY A 187 2.26 -25.44 21.16
C GLY A 187 1.42 -26.64 21.61
N ARG A 188 0.88 -27.47 20.70
CA ARG A 188 0.09 -28.67 21.05
C ARG A 188 0.28 -29.81 20.06
N ILE A 189 1.36 -30.58 20.19
CA ILE A 189 1.31 -32.00 19.82
C ILE A 189 2.07 -32.78 20.90
N GLN A 190 1.31 -33.46 21.76
CA GLN A 190 1.82 -34.50 22.64
C GLN A 190 2.25 -35.72 21.80
N GLN A 191 3.40 -36.29 22.17
CA GLN A 191 3.92 -37.56 21.71
C GLN A 191 3.03 -38.74 22.13
N GLU A 192 2.90 -39.75 21.25
CA GLU A 192 3.07 -41.21 21.49
C GLU A 192 2.34 -42.04 20.40
N PRO A 193 2.69 -43.32 20.15
CA PRO A 193 3.97 -43.81 19.63
C PRO A 193 3.80 -44.67 18.36
N ALA A 194 4.93 -45.02 17.75
CA ALA A 194 5.07 -45.78 16.51
C ALA A 194 4.63 -47.25 16.58
N GLY A 195 4.21 -47.79 15.43
CA GLY A 195 4.12 -49.22 15.12
C GLY A 195 4.18 -49.47 13.59
N PRO A 196 4.77 -50.57 13.10
CA PRO A 196 5.59 -50.55 11.87
C PRO A 196 5.02 -51.29 10.64
N THR A 197 5.67 -51.04 9.49
CA THR A 197 5.79 -51.85 8.23
C THR A 197 4.54 -51.90 7.32
N GLN A 198 4.60 -51.83 5.98
CA GLN A 198 5.57 -52.34 5.00
C GLN A 198 5.75 -51.47 3.73
N GLU A 199 6.88 -51.72 3.05
CA GLU A 199 7.38 -51.19 1.77
C GLU A 199 6.55 -51.58 0.53
N GLY A 200 6.70 -50.77 -0.52
CA GLY A 200 6.63 -51.23 -1.91
C GLY A 200 5.98 -50.27 -2.92
N ALA A 201 6.79 -49.52 -3.67
CA ALA A 201 6.83 -49.48 -5.15
C ALA A 201 7.24 -48.09 -5.69
N GLU A 202 8.32 -48.11 -6.46
CA GLU A 202 8.92 -47.00 -7.20
C GLU A 202 8.00 -46.43 -8.29
N GLY A 203 8.15 -45.13 -8.57
CA GLY A 203 7.54 -44.46 -9.71
C GLY A 203 7.97 -43.01 -9.79
N GLN A 204 8.88 -42.72 -10.72
CA GLN A 204 9.46 -41.43 -11.09
C GLN A 204 8.46 -40.27 -11.14
N GLU A 205 8.77 -39.14 -10.46
CA GLU A 205 8.39 -37.74 -10.81
C GLU A 205 8.90 -36.75 -9.74
N GLU A 206 10.22 -36.62 -9.54
CA GLU A 206 10.76 -35.78 -8.45
C GLU A 206 10.88 -34.27 -8.75
N ASP A 207 10.63 -33.80 -9.98
CA ASP A 207 10.70 -32.36 -10.30
C ASP A 207 9.30 -31.68 -10.41
N GLY A 208 8.29 -32.42 -10.91
CA GLY A 208 6.93 -31.90 -11.09
C GLY A 208 6.15 -31.66 -9.79
N GLY A 209 6.32 -32.54 -8.80
CA GLY A 209 5.59 -32.47 -7.54
C GLY A 209 6.00 -31.29 -6.65
N ILE A 210 7.27 -30.89 -6.67
CA ILE A 210 7.78 -29.77 -5.86
C ILE A 210 7.29 -28.44 -6.43
N ALA A 211 7.35 -28.27 -7.76
CA ALA A 211 6.87 -27.08 -8.44
C ALA A 211 5.35 -26.91 -8.27
N ALA A 212 4.57 -27.99 -8.44
CA ALA A 212 3.12 -27.96 -8.24
C ALA A 212 2.75 -27.56 -6.80
N ARG A 213 3.45 -28.12 -5.80
CA ARG A 213 3.25 -27.76 -4.38
C ARG A 213 3.50 -26.27 -4.10
N GLN A 214 4.52 -25.69 -4.74
CA GLN A 214 4.83 -24.26 -4.59
C GLN A 214 3.75 -23.37 -5.23
N GLU A 215 3.24 -23.76 -6.40
CA GLU A 215 2.16 -23.05 -7.07
C GLU A 215 0.82 -23.18 -6.32
N GLU A 216 0.51 -24.35 -5.78
CA GLU A 216 -0.67 -24.58 -4.94
C GLU A 216 -0.62 -23.70 -3.69
N LEU A 217 0.56 -23.60 -3.07
CA LEU A 217 0.78 -22.73 -1.91
C LEU A 217 0.62 -21.24 -2.27
N GLN A 218 1.12 -20.81 -3.43
CA GLN A 218 0.88 -19.45 -3.94
C GLN A 218 -0.60 -19.19 -4.20
N GLY A 219 -1.30 -20.13 -4.85
CA GLY A 219 -2.73 -20.05 -5.11
C GLY A 219 -3.54 -19.96 -3.81
N TYR A 220 -3.16 -20.73 -2.79
CA TYR A 220 -3.75 -20.63 -1.46
C TYR A 220 -3.60 -19.23 -0.84
N TYR A 221 -2.42 -18.59 -0.95
CA TYR A 221 -2.24 -17.23 -0.43
C TYR A 221 -3.01 -16.17 -1.21
N VAL A 222 -3.17 -16.33 -2.53
CA VAL A 222 -4.03 -15.45 -3.33
C VAL A 222 -5.48 -15.55 -2.85
N VAL A 223 -6.00 -16.76 -2.64
CA VAL A 223 -7.36 -16.96 -2.13
C VAL A 223 -7.51 -16.42 -0.70
N LYS A 224 -6.51 -16.62 0.17
CA LYS A 224 -6.47 -16.05 1.53
C LYS A 224 -6.47 -14.51 1.49
N ALA A 225 -5.78 -13.89 0.55
CA ALA A 225 -5.75 -12.45 0.37
C ALA A 225 -7.09 -11.89 -0.13
N ILE A 226 -7.74 -12.55 -1.09
CA ILE A 226 -9.06 -12.15 -1.62
C ILE A 226 -10.13 -12.20 -0.52
N LEU A 227 -10.13 -13.24 0.31
CA LEU A 227 -11.20 -13.47 1.28
C LEU A 227 -10.98 -12.77 2.63
N ARG A 228 -9.83 -12.13 2.86
CA ARG A 228 -9.48 -11.54 4.17
C ARG A 228 -10.47 -10.48 4.67
N GLU A 229 -11.19 -9.82 3.77
CA GLU A 229 -12.15 -8.76 4.11
C GLU A 229 -13.48 -9.32 4.63
N VAL A 230 -13.77 -10.59 4.34
CA VAL A 230 -15.06 -11.24 4.67
C VAL A 230 -14.92 -12.46 5.59
N ILE A 231 -13.73 -13.07 5.63
CA ILE A 231 -13.45 -14.30 6.38
C ILE A 231 -12.12 -14.12 7.12
N ASP A 232 -12.10 -14.45 8.42
CA ASP A 232 -10.86 -14.56 9.19
C ASP A 232 -9.89 -15.53 8.50
N PRO A 233 -8.69 -15.08 8.09
CA PRO A 233 -7.72 -15.91 7.38
C PRO A 233 -7.34 -17.21 8.10
N LYS A 234 -7.50 -17.30 9.44
CA LYS A 234 -7.24 -18.51 10.23
C LYS A 234 -8.26 -19.63 9.99
N ARG A 235 -9.40 -19.29 9.41
CA ARG A 235 -10.48 -20.24 9.10
C ARG A 235 -10.30 -20.87 7.72
N LEU A 236 -9.34 -20.41 6.93
CA LEU A 236 -9.02 -20.98 5.62
C LEU A 236 -7.99 -22.10 5.79
N TRP A 237 -8.27 -23.23 5.15
CA TRP A 237 -7.44 -24.43 5.23
C TRP A 237 -7.14 -24.95 3.84
N MET A 238 -5.88 -25.29 3.61
CA MET A 238 -5.40 -25.96 2.41
C MET A 238 -5.29 -27.46 2.68
N ARG A 239 -5.84 -28.31 1.81
CA ARG A 239 -5.75 -29.77 1.92
C ARG A 239 -5.40 -30.39 0.57
N GLU A 240 -4.22 -30.99 0.48
CA GLU A 240 -3.79 -31.73 -0.70
C GLU A 240 -4.66 -32.98 -0.89
N GLN A 241 -5.10 -33.23 -2.13
CA GLN A 241 -5.75 -34.45 -2.59
C GLN A 241 -5.01 -34.96 -3.82
N LYS A 242 -5.22 -36.24 -4.17
CA LYS A 242 -4.52 -36.87 -5.30
C LYS A 242 -4.71 -36.15 -6.64
N SER A 243 -5.85 -35.47 -6.85
CA SER A 243 -6.20 -34.84 -8.13
C SER A 243 -6.34 -33.33 -8.10
N TYR A 244 -6.22 -32.71 -6.91
CA TYR A 244 -6.32 -31.26 -6.70
C TYR A 244 -5.88 -30.87 -5.30
N CYS A 245 -5.62 -29.58 -5.08
CA CYS A 245 -5.51 -28.98 -3.76
C CYS A 245 -6.84 -28.31 -3.39
N ALA A 246 -7.43 -28.69 -2.26
CA ALA A 246 -8.70 -28.14 -1.77
C ALA A 246 -8.46 -26.93 -0.86
N ILE A 247 -9.19 -25.84 -1.09
CA ILE A 247 -9.27 -24.72 -0.15
C ILE A 247 -10.64 -24.77 0.54
N LEU A 248 -10.63 -24.89 1.86
CA LEU A 248 -11.79 -25.17 2.69
C LEU A 248 -11.95 -24.10 3.77
N LEU A 249 -13.19 -23.79 4.11
CA LEU A 249 -13.52 -23.02 5.31
C LEU A 249 -13.68 -23.98 6.50
N ASP A 250 -13.14 -23.61 7.67
CA ASP A 250 -13.22 -24.38 8.92
C ASP A 250 -12.73 -25.84 8.81
N ASN A 251 -11.80 -26.12 7.88
CA ASN A 251 -11.21 -27.44 7.64
C ASN A 251 -12.23 -28.58 7.37
N THR A 252 -13.40 -28.25 6.82
CA THR A 252 -14.48 -29.22 6.56
C THR A 252 -14.81 -29.36 5.07
N ASN A 253 -15.10 -30.59 4.64
CA ASN A 253 -15.50 -30.87 3.24
C ASN A 253 -16.90 -30.33 2.91
N HIS A 254 -17.69 -29.92 3.90
CA HIS A 254 -19.02 -29.34 3.71
C HIS A 254 -19.00 -27.84 3.42
N LYS A 255 -17.84 -27.18 3.55
CA LYS A 255 -17.67 -25.76 3.24
C LYS A 255 -16.48 -25.55 2.30
N PRO A 256 -16.54 -26.08 1.07
CA PRO A 256 -15.45 -25.90 0.13
C PRO A 256 -15.50 -24.50 -0.49
N ILE A 257 -14.34 -23.89 -0.69
CA ILE A 257 -14.22 -22.56 -1.32
C ILE A 257 -13.87 -22.72 -2.79
N CYS A 258 -12.77 -23.43 -3.08
CA CYS A 258 -12.37 -23.76 -4.45
C CYS A 258 -11.40 -24.94 -4.46
N ARG A 259 -11.11 -25.44 -5.67
CA ARG A 259 -10.12 -26.50 -5.92
C ARG A 259 -9.07 -26.01 -6.91
N LEU A 260 -7.80 -26.13 -6.55
CA LEU A 260 -6.67 -25.84 -7.43
C LEU A 260 -6.27 -27.12 -8.16
N HIS A 261 -6.47 -27.17 -9.48
CA HIS A 261 -6.08 -28.31 -10.30
C HIS A 261 -4.72 -28.03 -10.97
N PHE A 262 -3.67 -27.84 -10.17
CA PHE A 262 -2.34 -27.47 -10.68
C PHE A 262 -1.43 -28.68 -10.94
N ASN A 263 -1.84 -29.85 -10.49
CA ASN A 263 -1.16 -31.14 -10.69
C ASN A 263 -1.29 -31.71 -12.12
N THR A 264 -1.76 -30.90 -13.07
CA THR A 264 -1.90 -31.30 -14.48
C THR A 264 -1.36 -30.20 -15.40
N PRO A 265 -0.93 -30.52 -16.63
CA PRO A 265 -0.48 -29.51 -17.59
C PRO A 265 -1.54 -28.44 -17.89
N ARG A 266 -2.83 -28.79 -17.78
CA ARG A 266 -3.96 -27.87 -17.96
C ARG A 266 -4.48 -27.39 -16.60
N LYS A 267 -3.78 -26.39 -16.06
CA LYS A 267 -4.11 -25.75 -14.79
C LYS A 267 -5.45 -25.02 -14.88
N HIS A 268 -6.31 -25.24 -13.89
CA HIS A 268 -7.60 -24.55 -13.79
C HIS A 268 -8.09 -24.49 -12.34
N LEU A 269 -9.06 -23.61 -12.11
CA LEU A 269 -9.76 -23.45 -10.83
C LEU A 269 -11.11 -24.17 -10.90
N GLY A 270 -11.36 -25.07 -9.96
CA GLY A 270 -12.67 -25.67 -9.74
C GLY A 270 -13.48 -24.82 -8.75
N LEU A 271 -14.63 -24.32 -9.20
CA LEU A 271 -15.60 -23.60 -8.38
C LEU A 271 -16.82 -24.48 -8.11
N PHE A 272 -17.62 -24.08 -7.12
CA PHE A 272 -18.85 -24.77 -6.72
C PHE A 272 -20.03 -23.84 -6.99
N ASP A 273 -21.12 -24.42 -7.49
CA ASP A 273 -22.41 -23.74 -7.68
C ASP A 273 -23.26 -23.77 -6.39
#